data_AF-A0A6V8QWV7-F1
#
_entry.id   AF-A0A6V8QWV7-F1
#
_cell.length_a   1.000
_cell.length_b   1.000
_cell.length_c   1.000
_cell.angle_alpha   90.00
_cell.angle_beta   90.00
_cell.angle_gamma   90.00
#
_symmetry.space_group_name_H-M   'P 1'
#
loop_
_entity.id
_entity.type
_entity.pdbx_description
1 polymer ?
#
loop_
_entity_poly.entity_id
_entity_poly.type
_entity_poly.pdbx_seq_one_letter_code
_entity_poly.pdbx_strand_id
1 'polypeptide(L)'
;MGRKTKVAKTGDQAGVTRKIGTSVRVVEPEERGGVGAGVYVLDSPGVFMPYVEDGEAMMKISLVQGIKKGLIPDEILADYLLYKMNLWDPQIYSRYCEPTNDIEEFLSAVAKRDGKLKAGGVPDMEESAARVLSEWRKGKLGKYVLDDLSDEALRNHELMVTSPPLSLSQGKKVWKEQKKEKSA
;
A
#
# COMPACT_ATOMS: atom_id res chain seq x y z
N MET A 1 -7.11 -45.13 -18.64
CA MET A 1 -6.74 -43.70 -18.66
C MET A 1 -7.95 -42.89 -18.18
N GLY A 2 -7.97 -42.45 -16.92
CA GLY A 2 -9.14 -41.83 -16.31
C GLY A 2 -9.39 -40.42 -16.83
N ARG A 3 -10.57 -40.17 -17.41
CA ARG A 3 -11.02 -38.85 -17.86
C ARG A 3 -11.14 -37.95 -16.63
N LYS A 4 -10.22 -37.00 -16.43
CA LYS A 4 -10.31 -36.03 -15.33
C LYS A 4 -11.55 -35.16 -15.55
N THR A 5 -12.60 -35.43 -14.78
CA THR A 5 -13.82 -34.61 -14.74
C THR A 5 -13.43 -33.22 -14.22
N LYS A 6 -13.81 -32.16 -14.95
CA LYS A 6 -13.54 -30.79 -14.52
C LYS A 6 -14.35 -30.49 -13.25
N VAL A 7 -13.68 -29.91 -12.24
CA VAL A 7 -14.26 -29.63 -10.92
C VAL A 7 -15.31 -28.51 -10.97
N ALA A 8 -15.26 -27.62 -11.97
CA ALA A 8 -16.23 -26.54 -12.16
C ALA A 8 -16.47 -26.26 -13.66
N LYS A 9 -17.68 -25.81 -14.01
CA LYS A 9 -18.03 -25.31 -15.35
C LYS A 9 -17.32 -23.99 -15.58
N THR A 10 -16.57 -23.90 -16.68
CA THR A 10 -15.90 -22.65 -17.09
C THR A 10 -16.48 -22.10 -18.38
N GLY A 11 -16.63 -20.78 -18.50
CA GLY A 11 -17.23 -20.12 -19.67
C GLY A 11 -17.09 -18.60 -19.63
N ASP A 12 -17.59 -17.95 -20.67
CA ASP A 12 -17.60 -16.49 -20.84
C ASP A 12 -18.85 -15.80 -20.25
N GLN A 13 -19.89 -16.58 -19.98
CA GLN A 13 -21.16 -16.13 -19.39
C GLN A 13 -21.01 -15.64 -17.95
N ALA A 14 -21.77 -14.59 -17.60
CA ALA A 14 -21.87 -14.11 -16.23
C ALA A 14 -22.33 -15.22 -15.28
N GLY A 15 -21.72 -15.30 -14.09
CA GLY A 15 -21.99 -16.37 -13.11
C GLY A 15 -21.27 -17.69 -13.36
N VAL A 16 -20.46 -17.80 -14.42
CA VAL A 16 -19.61 -18.97 -14.71
C VAL A 16 -18.14 -18.56 -14.57
N THR A 17 -17.32 -19.36 -13.87
CA THR A 17 -15.91 -19.02 -13.63
C THR A 17 -15.11 -19.07 -14.93
N ARG A 18 -14.27 -18.08 -15.20
CA ARG A 18 -13.39 -18.11 -16.38
C ARG A 18 -12.22 -19.06 -16.16
N LYS A 19 -11.74 -19.69 -17.22
CA LYS A 19 -10.49 -20.48 -17.18
C LYS A 19 -9.31 -19.50 -17.10
N ILE A 20 -8.56 -19.51 -16.01
CA ILE A 20 -7.40 -18.62 -15.73
C ILE A 20 -6.14 -19.06 -16.53
N GLY A 21 -6.28 -19.39 -17.82
CA GLY A 21 -5.27 -20.16 -18.54
C GLY A 21 -4.69 -19.54 -19.82
N THR A 22 -5.07 -18.33 -20.19
CA THR A 22 -4.60 -17.71 -21.43
C THR A 22 -3.50 -16.71 -21.10
N SER A 23 -2.25 -17.14 -21.29
CA SER A 23 -1.13 -16.22 -21.42
C SER A 23 -1.35 -15.38 -22.69
N VAL A 24 -1.25 -14.06 -22.55
CA VAL A 24 -1.37 -13.11 -23.65
C VAL A 24 0.03 -12.75 -24.11
N ARG A 25 0.36 -13.00 -25.38
CA ARG A 25 1.64 -12.58 -25.96
C ARG A 25 1.62 -11.06 -26.16
N VAL A 26 2.58 -10.36 -25.57
CA VAL A 26 2.71 -8.89 -25.64
C VAL A 26 3.90 -8.43 -26.49
N VAL A 27 4.90 -9.31 -26.70
CA VAL A 27 6.04 -9.04 -27.59
C VAL A 27 6.25 -10.24 -28.50
N GLU A 28 6.35 -9.97 -29.81
CA GLU A 28 6.68 -10.97 -30.83
C GLU A 28 8.15 -11.40 -30.72
N PRO A 29 8.50 -12.65 -31.05
CA PRO A 29 9.89 -13.09 -31.11
C PRO A 29 10.66 -12.40 -32.25
N GLU A 30 11.93 -12.06 -32.03
CA GLU A 30 12.77 -11.34 -33.00
C GLU A 30 13.08 -12.17 -34.26
N GLU A 31 13.11 -13.50 -34.16
CA GLU A 31 13.36 -14.41 -35.29
C GLU A 31 12.28 -15.51 -35.40
N ARG A 32 11.81 -15.77 -36.62
CA ARG A 32 10.96 -16.93 -36.92
C ARG A 32 11.78 -18.22 -36.80
N GLY A 33 11.64 -18.89 -35.65
CA GLY A 33 12.32 -20.17 -35.36
C GLY A 33 13.53 -20.06 -34.44
N GLY A 34 13.84 -18.87 -33.93
CA GLY A 34 14.87 -18.67 -32.89
C GLY A 34 14.34 -18.90 -31.47
N VAL A 35 15.26 -19.07 -30.53
CA VAL A 35 14.99 -19.41 -29.11
C VAL A 35 14.36 -18.26 -28.31
N GLY A 36 14.24 -17.06 -28.88
CA GLY A 36 13.57 -15.94 -28.23
C GLY A 36 12.06 -16.17 -28.21
N ALA A 37 11.49 -16.62 -27.10
CA ALA A 37 10.09 -17.10 -27.04
C ALA A 37 9.01 -16.00 -27.15
N GLY A 38 9.37 -14.73 -27.40
CA GLY A 38 8.45 -13.60 -27.18
C GLY A 38 8.11 -13.40 -25.70
N VAL A 39 7.40 -12.33 -25.36
CA VAL A 39 6.99 -12.05 -23.97
C VAL A 39 5.51 -12.38 -23.80
N TYR A 40 5.19 -13.14 -22.75
CA TYR A 40 3.82 -13.48 -22.39
C TYR A 40 3.45 -12.91 -21.03
N VAL A 41 2.23 -12.41 -20.90
CA VAL A 41 1.64 -11.92 -19.65
C VAL A 41 0.51 -12.86 -19.23
N LEU A 42 0.50 -13.28 -17.97
CA LEU A 42 -0.61 -14.00 -17.38
C LEU A 42 -1.65 -13.01 -16.89
N ASP A 43 -2.87 -13.09 -17.44
CA ASP A 43 -4.03 -12.26 -17.06
C ASP A 43 -4.70 -12.75 -15.77
N SER A 44 -3.87 -12.99 -14.75
CA SER A 44 -4.29 -13.33 -13.39
C SER A 44 -3.20 -12.89 -12.43
N PRO A 45 -3.26 -11.64 -11.92
CA PRO A 45 -2.24 -11.14 -11.01
C PRO A 45 -2.20 -11.99 -9.74
N GLY A 46 -1.01 -12.21 -9.21
CA GLY A 46 -0.84 -12.79 -7.89
C GLY A 46 -1.30 -11.78 -6.83
N VAL A 47 -2.42 -12.05 -6.17
CA VAL A 47 -2.91 -11.21 -5.07
C VAL A 47 -2.29 -11.71 -3.76
N PHE A 48 -1.43 -10.89 -3.16
CA PHE A 48 -0.78 -11.19 -1.89
C PHE A 48 -1.38 -10.32 -0.77
N MET A 49 -1.38 -10.85 0.45
CA MET A 49 -1.67 -10.04 1.63
C MET A 49 -0.47 -9.15 1.92
N PRO A 50 -0.65 -7.82 2.07
CA PRO A 50 0.45 -6.94 2.40
C PRO A 50 1.01 -7.31 3.77
N TYR A 51 2.33 -7.43 3.86
CA TYR A 51 3.02 -7.52 5.15
C TYR A 51 3.12 -6.11 5.73
N VAL A 52 2.64 -5.93 6.96
CA VAL A 52 2.72 -4.65 7.66
C VAL A 52 3.59 -4.87 8.88
N GLU A 53 4.80 -4.29 8.83
CA GLU A 53 5.84 -4.48 9.84
C GLU A 53 5.52 -3.73 11.13
N ASP A 54 5.06 -2.48 11.00
CA ASP A 54 4.78 -1.59 12.12
C ASP A 54 3.57 -0.67 11.88
N GLY A 55 3.28 0.17 12.87
CA GLY A 55 2.17 1.12 12.81
C GLY A 55 2.36 2.21 11.75
N GLU A 56 3.59 2.66 11.48
CA GLU A 56 3.84 3.70 10.48
C GLU A 56 3.58 3.16 9.07
N ALA A 57 4.04 1.93 8.78
CA ALA A 57 3.72 1.22 7.54
C ALA A 57 2.20 1.10 7.34
N MET A 58 1.44 0.81 8.41
CA MET A 58 -0.01 0.77 8.36
C MET A 58 -0.61 2.13 7.97
N MET A 59 -0.11 3.22 8.54
CA MET A 59 -0.55 4.58 8.21
C MET A 59 -0.30 4.92 6.74
N LYS A 60 0.92 4.64 6.24
CA LYS A 60 1.30 4.88 4.84
C LYS A 60 0.39 4.12 3.86
N ILE A 61 0.18 2.83 4.09
CA ILE A 61 -0.71 1.99 3.27
C ILE A 61 -2.15 2.51 3.32
N SER A 62 -2.62 2.97 4.48
CA SER A 62 -3.96 3.54 4.66
C SER A 62 -4.17 4.84 3.89
N LEU A 63 -3.15 5.71 3.84
CA LEU A 63 -3.20 6.96 3.09
C LEU A 63 -3.43 6.72 1.59
N VAL A 64 -2.83 5.67 1.03
CA VAL A 64 -2.93 5.31 -0.39
C VAL A 64 -4.10 4.35 -0.72
N GLN A 65 -5.00 4.08 0.23
CA GLN A 65 -6.13 3.14 0.08
C GLN A 65 -5.72 1.67 -0.13
N GLY A 66 -4.57 1.26 0.41
CA GLY A 66 -4.11 -0.13 0.36
C GLY A 66 -4.82 -1.07 1.34
N ILE A 67 -5.60 -0.54 2.29
CA ILE A 67 -6.45 -1.32 3.22
C ILE A 67 -7.90 -0.82 3.23
N LYS A 68 -8.77 -1.60 3.86
CA LYS A 68 -10.19 -1.27 4.04
C LYS A 68 -10.37 0.05 4.81
N LYS A 69 -11.27 0.93 4.31
CA LYS A 69 -11.65 2.18 5.00
C LYS A 69 -12.25 1.88 6.39
N GLY A 70 -11.98 2.77 7.36
CA GLY A 70 -12.54 2.73 8.71
C GLY A 70 -11.77 1.85 9.69
N LEU A 71 -10.65 1.25 9.27
CA LEU A 71 -9.74 0.55 10.19
C LEU A 71 -8.93 1.53 11.06
N ILE A 72 -8.65 2.72 10.51
CA ILE A 72 -8.00 3.82 11.21
C ILE A 72 -8.92 5.04 11.06
N PRO A 73 -9.22 5.78 12.15
CA PRO A 73 -9.97 7.04 12.07
C PRO A 73 -9.34 8.02 11.07
N ASP A 74 -10.18 8.67 10.25
CA ASP A 74 -9.72 9.58 9.21
C ASP A 74 -8.94 10.78 9.82
N GLU A 75 -9.28 11.22 11.02
CA GLU A 75 -8.57 12.28 11.77
C GLU A 75 -7.11 11.90 12.07
N ILE A 76 -6.85 10.67 12.51
CA ILE A 76 -5.49 10.18 12.80
C ILE A 76 -4.67 10.08 11.51
N LEU A 77 -5.29 9.65 10.41
CA LEU A 77 -4.64 9.62 9.10
C LEU A 77 -4.33 11.03 8.58
N ALA A 78 -5.25 11.97 8.79
CA ALA A 78 -5.05 13.37 8.41
C ALA A 78 -3.93 14.03 9.23
N ASP A 79 -3.82 13.71 10.52
CA ASP A 79 -2.73 14.16 11.40
C ASP A 79 -1.36 13.64 10.94
N TYR A 80 -1.25 12.33 10.70
CA TYR A 80 -0.02 11.77 10.13
C TYR A 80 0.33 12.37 8.77
N LEU A 81 -0.68 12.66 7.94
CA LEU A 81 -0.45 13.35 6.66
C LEU A 81 0.00 14.80 6.87
N LEU A 82 -0.55 15.53 7.84
CA LEU A 82 -0.10 16.88 8.20
C LEU A 82 1.37 16.87 8.63
N TYR A 83 1.76 15.93 9.48
CA TYR A 83 3.16 15.69 9.83
C TYR A 83 4.04 15.49 8.59
N LYS A 84 3.63 14.62 7.65
CA LYS A 84 4.39 14.39 6.40
C LYS A 84 4.45 15.64 5.52
N MET A 85 3.35 16.39 5.38
CA MET A 85 3.32 17.65 4.64
C MET A 85 4.27 18.67 5.23
N ASN A 86 4.37 18.77 6.56
CA ASN A 86 5.32 19.65 7.24
C ASN A 86 6.78 19.26 6.97
N LEU A 87 7.09 17.97 6.85
CA LEU A 87 8.43 17.51 6.48
C LEU A 87 8.78 17.78 5.02
N TRP A 88 7.80 17.74 4.12
CA TRP A 88 8.02 18.00 2.69
C TRP A 88 8.10 19.49 2.39
N ASP A 89 6.99 20.19 2.63
CA ASP A 89 6.82 21.62 2.44
C ASP A 89 5.46 22.06 3.03
N PRO A 90 5.43 22.85 4.12
CA PRO A 90 4.16 23.29 4.70
C PRO A 90 3.34 24.19 3.75
N GLN A 91 3.92 24.72 2.67
CA GLN A 91 3.17 25.46 1.66
C GLN A 91 2.11 24.62 0.93
N ILE A 92 2.20 23.27 0.98
CA ILE A 92 1.21 22.35 0.41
C ILE A 92 -0.21 22.67 0.85
N TYR A 93 -0.38 23.10 2.10
CA TYR A 93 -1.68 23.38 2.70
C TYR A 93 -1.89 24.85 3.07
N SER A 94 -1.00 25.76 2.64
CA SER A 94 -1.06 27.22 2.85
C SER A 94 -2.41 27.87 2.51
N ARG A 95 -3.17 27.24 1.62
CA ARG A 95 -4.51 27.67 1.24
C ARG A 95 -5.51 27.56 2.41
N TYR A 96 -5.28 26.67 3.37
CA TYR A 96 -6.16 26.47 4.51
C TYR A 96 -5.76 27.35 5.70
N CYS A 97 -4.50 27.30 6.10
CA CYS A 97 -3.96 28.03 7.24
C CYS A 97 -2.44 28.24 7.10
N GLU A 98 -1.87 29.01 8.03
CA GLU A 98 -0.44 29.08 8.23
C GLU A 98 0.12 27.71 8.68
N PRO A 99 1.44 27.48 8.53
CA PRO A 99 2.06 26.23 8.96
C PRO A 99 1.76 25.90 10.44
N THR A 100 1.24 24.71 10.70
CA THR A 100 0.84 24.26 12.03
C THR A 100 1.14 22.78 12.24
N ASN A 101 1.26 22.38 13.50
CA ASN A 101 1.34 20.97 13.93
C ASN A 101 0.14 20.58 14.81
N ASP A 102 -0.91 21.40 14.81
CA ASP A 102 -2.18 21.12 15.47
C ASP A 102 -3.22 20.69 14.44
N ILE A 103 -3.66 19.43 14.55
CA ILE A 103 -4.67 18.86 13.66
C ILE A 103 -6.02 19.56 13.78
N GLU A 104 -6.37 20.05 14.98
CA GLU A 104 -7.63 20.74 15.24
C GLU A 104 -7.67 22.08 14.50
N GLU A 105 -6.56 22.82 14.51
CA GLU A 105 -6.39 24.07 13.77
C GLU A 105 -6.51 23.82 12.26
N PHE A 106 -5.76 22.85 11.75
CA PHE A 106 -5.74 22.54 10.33
C PHE A 106 -7.12 22.09 9.81
N LEU A 107 -7.76 21.13 10.48
CA LEU A 107 -9.07 20.63 10.07
C LEU A 107 -10.17 21.67 10.27
N SER A 108 -10.09 22.52 11.30
CA SER A 108 -11.01 23.66 11.46
C SER A 108 -10.89 24.66 10.31
N ALA A 109 -9.66 24.90 9.81
CA ALA A 109 -9.43 25.77 8.67
C ALA A 109 -9.97 25.15 7.36
N VAL A 110 -9.77 23.84 7.17
CA VAL A 110 -10.40 23.08 6.08
C VAL A 110 -11.92 23.17 6.16
N ALA A 111 -12.50 22.97 7.35
CA ALA A 111 -13.93 23.02 7.57
C ALA A 111 -14.54 24.35 7.15
N LYS A 112 -13.94 25.45 7.60
CA LYS A 112 -14.38 26.82 7.27
C LYS A 112 -14.25 27.12 5.78
N ARG A 113 -13.15 26.71 5.14
CA ARG A 113 -12.89 27.00 3.73
C ARG A 113 -13.75 26.15 2.79
N ASP A 114 -13.87 24.85 3.05
CA ASP A 114 -14.55 23.89 2.17
C ASP A 114 -16.03 23.67 2.56
N GLY A 115 -16.54 24.38 3.56
CA GLY A 115 -17.95 24.34 3.99
C GLY A 115 -18.35 23.07 4.72
N LYS A 116 -17.40 22.41 5.42
CA LYS A 116 -17.65 21.20 6.22
C LYS A 116 -18.04 21.59 7.64
N LEU A 117 -19.26 22.09 7.80
CA LEU A 117 -19.77 22.59 9.07
C LEU A 117 -21.01 21.79 9.53
N LYS A 118 -21.10 21.54 10.82
CA LYS A 118 -22.29 21.04 11.52
C LYS A 118 -23.28 22.18 11.78
N ALA A 119 -24.44 21.83 12.33
CA ALA A 119 -25.43 22.81 12.78
C ALA A 119 -24.78 23.83 13.74
N GLY A 120 -25.17 25.10 13.61
CA GLY A 120 -24.59 26.20 14.38
C GLY A 120 -23.23 26.70 13.87
N GLY A 121 -22.75 26.24 12.71
CA GLY A 121 -21.49 26.70 12.12
C GLY A 121 -20.24 26.11 12.77
N VAL A 122 -20.40 25.04 13.55
CA VAL A 122 -19.30 24.33 14.20
C VAL A 122 -18.54 23.50 13.17
N PRO A 123 -17.20 23.55 13.10
CA PRO A 123 -16.40 22.68 12.23
C PRO A 123 -16.76 21.19 12.35
N ASP A 124 -16.92 20.53 11.21
CA ASP A 124 -17.06 19.07 11.16
C ASP A 124 -15.69 18.42 10.92
N MET A 125 -15.06 17.95 12.00
CA MET A 125 -13.71 17.40 11.98
C MET A 125 -13.62 16.13 11.14
N GLU A 126 -14.59 15.22 11.30
CA GLU A 126 -14.62 13.93 10.60
C GLU A 126 -14.78 14.13 9.08
N GLU A 127 -15.71 14.98 8.66
CA GLU A 127 -15.91 15.32 7.24
C GLU A 127 -14.73 16.10 6.66
N SER A 128 -14.07 16.94 7.48
CA SER A 128 -12.88 17.69 7.06
C SER A 128 -11.67 16.77 6.88
N ALA A 129 -11.46 15.81 7.79
CA ALA A 129 -10.42 14.80 7.65
C ALA A 129 -10.65 13.94 6.39
N ALA A 130 -11.87 13.43 6.20
CA ALA A 130 -12.25 12.68 5.00
C ALA A 130 -12.03 13.49 3.72
N ARG A 131 -12.31 14.80 3.77
CA ARG A 131 -12.09 15.75 2.67
C ARG A 131 -10.60 15.88 2.34
N VAL A 132 -9.74 16.10 3.33
CA VAL A 132 -8.27 16.19 3.15
C VAL A 132 -7.73 14.91 2.52
N LEU A 133 -8.08 13.75 3.08
CA LEU A 133 -7.65 12.45 2.57
C LEU A 133 -8.13 12.22 1.13
N SER A 134 -9.32 12.69 0.77
CA SER A 134 -9.81 12.63 -0.61
C SER A 134 -8.95 13.46 -1.56
N GLU A 135 -8.56 14.68 -1.18
CA GLU A 135 -7.70 15.53 -2.01
C GLU A 135 -6.28 14.98 -2.14
N TRP A 136 -5.73 14.43 -1.07
CA TRP A 136 -4.47 13.68 -1.07
C TRP A 136 -4.49 12.56 -2.10
N ARG A 137 -5.48 11.66 -2.01
CA ARG A 137 -5.62 10.50 -2.91
C ARG A 137 -5.85 10.88 -4.37
N LYS A 138 -6.43 12.06 -4.61
CA LYS A 138 -6.60 12.64 -5.95
C LYS A 138 -5.34 13.36 -6.47
N GLY A 139 -4.29 13.45 -5.66
CA GLY A 139 -3.04 14.16 -6.00
C GLY A 139 -3.16 15.68 -6.00
N LYS A 140 -4.21 16.24 -5.39
CA LYS A 140 -4.47 17.69 -5.34
C LYS A 140 -3.73 18.42 -4.21
N LEU A 141 -3.08 17.65 -3.34
CA LEU A 141 -2.10 18.13 -2.36
C LEU A 141 -0.67 17.84 -2.84
N GLY A 142 -0.48 17.66 -4.15
CA GLY A 142 0.79 17.28 -4.76
C GLY A 142 0.99 15.77 -4.87
N LYS A 143 2.17 15.38 -5.36
CA LYS A 143 2.58 13.98 -5.56
C LYS A 143 3.87 13.74 -4.79
N TYR A 144 3.77 13.03 -3.67
CA TYR A 144 4.89 12.77 -2.77
C TYR A 144 5.04 11.28 -2.50
N VAL A 145 6.26 10.87 -2.19
CA VAL A 145 6.58 9.51 -1.74
C VAL A 145 6.50 9.47 -0.22
N LEU A 146 5.76 8.49 0.31
CA LEU A 146 5.59 8.32 1.75
C LEU A 146 6.77 7.60 2.40
N ASP A 147 7.41 6.71 1.65
CA ASP A 147 8.59 5.95 2.07
C ASP A 147 9.84 6.82 2.08
N ASP A 148 10.77 6.50 2.98
CA ASP A 148 12.08 7.12 2.98
C ASP A 148 12.95 6.48 1.89
N LEU A 149 13.39 7.31 0.95
CA LEU A 149 14.27 6.92 -0.15
C LEU A 149 15.69 7.49 0.02
N SER A 150 16.07 7.89 1.24
CA SER A 150 17.45 8.26 1.56
C SER A 150 18.41 7.11 1.25
N ASP A 151 19.66 7.42 0.91
CA ASP A 151 20.67 6.40 0.63
C ASP A 151 20.87 5.44 1.82
N GLU A 152 20.66 5.94 3.04
CA GLU A 152 20.71 5.12 4.26
C GLU A 152 19.54 4.13 4.34
N ALA A 153 18.31 4.59 4.10
CA ALA A 153 17.14 3.72 4.07
C ALA A 153 17.25 2.64 2.99
N LEU A 154 17.75 3.00 1.80
CA LEU A 154 17.97 2.05 0.71
C LEU A 154 19.00 0.99 1.07
N ARG A 155 20.15 1.38 1.64
CA ARG A 155 21.17 0.43 2.12
C ARG A 155 20.61 -0.50 3.20
N ASN A 156 19.84 0.03 4.15
CA ASN A 156 19.22 -0.77 5.21
C ASN A 156 18.24 -1.80 4.63
N HIS A 157 17.43 -1.40 3.65
CA HIS A 157 16.53 -2.32 2.96
C HIS A 157 17.28 -3.41 2.18
N GLU A 158 18.35 -3.07 1.45
CA GLU A 158 19.20 -4.06 0.76
C GLU A 158 19.82 -5.07 1.74
N LEU A 159 20.27 -4.61 2.91
CA LEU A 159 20.76 -5.49 3.98
C LEU A 159 19.66 -6.44 4.49
N MET A 160 18.43 -5.95 4.68
CA MET A 160 17.30 -6.80 5.08
C MET A 160 16.93 -7.84 4.02
N VAL A 161 16.99 -7.49 2.73
CA VAL A 161 16.69 -8.43 1.62
C VAL A 161 17.77 -9.50 1.50
N THR A 162 19.04 -9.11 1.62
CA THR A 162 20.18 -10.03 1.48
C THR A 162 20.40 -10.90 2.71
N SER A 163 20.08 -10.39 3.91
CA SER A 163 20.22 -11.08 5.19
C SER A 163 18.99 -10.85 6.07
N PRO A 164 17.84 -11.48 5.75
CA PRO A 164 16.61 -11.27 6.51
C PRO A 164 16.76 -11.80 7.94
N PRO A 165 16.23 -11.08 8.95
CA PRO A 165 16.24 -11.56 10.32
C PRO A 165 15.54 -12.92 10.41
N LEU A 166 16.17 -13.86 11.10
CA LEU A 166 15.58 -15.18 11.32
C LEU A 166 14.28 -15.03 12.10
N SER A 167 13.18 -15.54 11.55
CA SER A 167 11.93 -15.64 12.32
C SER A 167 12.16 -16.48 13.58
N LEU A 168 11.36 -16.26 14.63
CA LEU A 168 11.44 -17.04 15.88
C LEU A 168 11.42 -18.56 15.61
N SER A 169 10.68 -19.00 14.59
CA SER A 169 10.61 -20.40 14.18
C SER A 169 11.90 -20.88 13.51
N GLN A 170 12.48 -20.08 12.61
CA GLN A 170 13.77 -20.38 11.98
C GLN A 170 14.90 -20.37 13.02
N GLY A 171 14.93 -19.38 13.91
CA GLY A 171 15.91 -19.30 15.01
C GLY A 171 15.83 -20.51 15.95
N LYS A 172 14.62 -20.94 16.32
CA LYS A 172 14.42 -22.19 17.11
C LYS A 172 14.93 -23.43 16.38
N LYS A 173 14.75 -23.51 15.06
CA LYS A 173 15.23 -24.63 14.24
C LYS A 173 16.76 -24.66 14.19
N VAL A 174 17.39 -23.52 13.90
CA VAL A 174 18.85 -23.36 13.89
C VAL A 174 19.45 -23.71 15.25
N TRP A 175 18.85 -23.24 16.35
CA TRP A 175 19.32 -23.58 17.70
C TRP A 175 19.23 -25.07 18.03
N LYS A 176 18.18 -25.76 17.56
CA LYS A 176 18.04 -27.23 17.72
C LYS A 176 19.10 -27.99 16.91
N GLU A 177 19.40 -27.54 15.69
CA GLU A 177 20.43 -28.14 14.83
C GLU A 177 21.83 -27.96 15.44
N GLN A 178 22.15 -26.75 15.92
CA GLN A 178 23.41 -26.46 16.63
C GLN A 178 23.59 -27.32 17.89
N LYS A 179 22.51 -27.59 18.63
CA LYS A 179 22.56 -28.49 19.79
C LYS A 179 22.84 -29.94 19.39
N LYS A 180 22.31 -30.40 18.26
CA LYS A 180 22.57 -31.76 17.75
C LYS A 180 24.02 -31.91 17.29
N GLU A 181 24.56 -30.93 16.59
CA GLU A 181 25.97 -30.93 16.16
C GLU A 181 26.94 -30.91 17.34
N LYS A 182 26.63 -30.18 18.41
CA LYS A 182 27.48 -30.16 19.62
C LYS A 182 27.40 -31.41 20.49
N SER A 183 26.42 -32.29 20.26
CA SER A 183 26.26 -33.56 20.98
C SER A 183 26.69 -34.78 20.16
N ALA A 184 27.20 -34.57 18.95
CA ALA A 184 27.84 -35.57 18.10
C ALA A 184 29.37 -35.43 18.19
#